data_AF-A0A6M0AIK4-F1
#
_entry.id   AF-A0A6M0AIK4-F1
#
_cell.length_a   1.000
_cell.length_b   1.000
_cell.length_c   1.000
_cell.angle_alpha   90.00
_cell.angle_beta   90.00
_cell.angle_gamma   90.00
#
_symmetry.space_group_name_H-M   'P 1'
#
loop_
_entity.id
_entity.type
_entity.pdbx_description
1 polymer ?
#
loop_
_entity_poly.entity_id
_entity_poly.type
_entity_poly.pdbx_seq_one_letter_code
_entity_poly.pdbx_strand_id
1 'polypeptide(L)' 'MNTELALWKVVISLPEHLKKELLHYADYLRQNYPNNTKSEQERIETAHGYGSWAGQIIMSDDFDEPLEDFAEYM' A
#
# COMPACT_ATOMS: atom_id res chain seq x y z
N MET A 1 -13.29 25.41 2.90
CA MET A 1 -13.57 25.40 4.36
C MET A 1 -12.24 25.16 5.06
N ASN A 2 -11.75 26.09 5.91
CA ASN A 2 -10.52 25.86 6.67
C ASN A 2 -10.80 24.84 7.78
N THR A 3 -10.36 23.60 7.57
CA THR A 3 -10.54 22.47 8.50
C THR A 3 -9.92 22.76 9.86
N GLU A 4 -8.77 23.44 9.87
CA GLU A 4 -8.06 23.85 11.09
C GLU A 4 -8.92 24.74 12.01
N LEU A 5 -9.57 25.76 11.46
CA LEU A 5 -10.44 26.66 12.22
C LEU A 5 -11.68 25.96 12.77
N ALA A 6 -12.23 25.00 12.03
CA ALA A 6 -13.37 24.20 12.48
C ALA A 6 -12.97 23.27 13.64
N LEU A 7 -11.78 22.66 13.55
CA LEU A 7 -11.25 21.75 14.57
C LEU A 7 -10.99 22.48 15.89
N TRP A 8 -10.40 23.68 15.82
CA TRP A 8 -10.17 24.53 16.99
C TRP A 8 -11.47 24.90 17.72
N LYS A 9 -12.51 25.29 16.99
CA LYS A 9 -13.82 25.62 17.59
C LYS A 9 -14.42 24.44 18.33
N VAL A 10 -14.35 23.25 17.73
CA VAL A 10 -14.84 22.02 18.34
C VAL A 10 -14.06 21.72 19.62
N VAL A 11 -12.72 21.69 19.57
CA VAL A 11 -11.85 21.41 20.73
C VAL A 11 -12.11 22.35 21.92
N ILE A 12 -12.34 23.64 21.66
CA ILE A 12 -12.63 24.61 22.72
C ILE A 12 -13.99 24.35 23.38
N SER A 13 -14.99 23.94 22.60
CA SER A 13 -16.35 23.65 23.09
C SER A 13 -16.47 22.33 23.86
N LEU A 14 -15.48 21.44 23.76
CA LEU A 14 -15.53 20.10 24.34
C LEU A 14 -15.20 20.07 25.85
N PRO A 15 -15.92 19.27 26.64
CA PRO A 15 -15.53 18.90 28.00
C PRO A 15 -14.19 18.15 28.09
N GLU A 16 -13.56 18.19 29.26
CA GLU A 16 -12.23 17.60 29.53
C GLU A 16 -12.11 16.11 29.19
N HIS A 17 -13.16 15.32 29.43
CA HIS A 17 -13.16 13.87 29.15
C HIS A 17 -13.11 13.57 27.65
N LEU A 18 -13.85 14.33 26.83
CA LEU A 18 -13.86 14.16 25.37
C LEU A 18 -12.57 14.65 24.72
N LYS A 19 -11.88 15.63 25.33
CA LYS A 19 -10.54 16.03 24.88
C LYS A 19 -9.53 14.88 25.01
N LYS A 20 -9.63 14.08 26.07
CA LYS A 20 -8.77 12.89 26.25
C LYS A 20 -9.05 11.84 25.19
N GLU A 21 -10.31 11.56 24.89
CA GLU A 21 -10.69 10.63 23.81
C GLU A 21 -10.21 11.12 22.44
N LEU A 22 -10.36 12.42 22.15
CA LEU A 22 -9.85 13.02 20.92
C LEU A 22 -8.32 12.88 20.82
N LEU A 23 -7.60 13.09 21.92
CA LEU A 23 -6.15 12.93 21.99
C LEU A 23 -5.73 11.48 21.72
N HIS A 24 -6.42 10.50 22.32
CA HIS A 24 -6.19 9.08 22.03
C HIS A 24 -6.45 8.74 20.57
N TYR A 25 -7.50 9.30 19.98
CA TYR A 25 -7.79 9.08 18.56
C TYR A 25 -6.75 9.75 17.65
N ALA A 26 -6.26 10.94 17.99
CA ALA A 26 -5.17 11.59 17.28
C ALA A 26 -3.87 10.76 17.32
N ASP A 27 -3.55 10.17 18.48
CA ASP A 27 -2.42 9.26 18.62
C ASP A 27 -2.60 7.96 17.83
N TYR A 28 -3.81 7.41 17.79
CA TYR A 28 -4.17 6.28 16.94
C TYR A 28 -3.94 6.60 15.46
N LEU A 29 -4.41 7.77 15.00
CA LEU A 29 -4.24 8.20 13.61
C LEU A 29 -2.76 8.37 13.25
N ARG A 30 -1.96 8.96 14.15
CA ARG A 30 -0.51 9.15 13.94
C ARG A 30 0.24 7.81 13.86
N GLN A 31 -0.17 6.81 14.64
CA GLN A 31 0.44 5.48 14.65
C GLN A 31 0.04 4.62 13.45
N ASN A 32 -1.22 4.69 13.03
CA ASN A 32 -1.74 3.84 11.95
C ASN A 32 -1.57 4.44 10.55
N TYR A 33 -1.33 5.75 10.45
CA TYR A 33 -1.11 6.43 9.18
C TYR A 33 0.17 7.29 9.18
N PRO A 34 1.34 6.72 9.50
CA PRO A 34 2.59 7.48 9.60
C PRO A 34 3.06 8.07 8.26
N ASN A 35 2.55 7.56 7.13
CA ASN A 35 3.05 7.85 5.78
C ASN A 35 2.00 8.46 4.83
N ASN A 36 0.92 9.08 5.33
CA ASN A 36 -0.14 9.60 4.45
C ASN A 36 0.27 10.84 3.60
N THR A 37 1.55 11.20 3.59
CA THR A 37 2.15 12.17 2.65
C THR A 37 2.98 11.50 1.53
N LYS A 38 3.19 10.17 1.57
CA LYS A 38 3.96 9.44 0.54
C LYS A 38 3.17 8.34 -0.19
N SER A 39 2.08 7.83 0.38
CA SER A 39 1.46 6.60 -0.12
C SER A 39 0.38 6.74 -1.21
N GLU A 40 0.18 7.93 -1.79
CA GLU A 40 -0.66 8.08 -3.00
C GLU A 40 0.16 8.27 -4.28
N GLN A 41 1.42 8.69 -4.18
CA GLN A 41 2.33 8.80 -5.33
C GLN A 41 3.10 7.49 -5.60
N GLU A 42 3.33 6.67 -4.58
CA GLU A 42 4.01 5.36 -4.74
C GLU A 42 3.04 4.22 -5.14
N ARG A 43 1.71 4.41 -5.02
CA ARG A 43 0.71 3.41 -5.48
C ARG A 43 0.38 3.50 -6.97
N ILE A 44 1.11 4.34 -7.71
CA ILE A 44 1.25 4.20 -9.15
C ILE A 44 2.57 3.45 -9.42
N GLU A 45 2.84 2.41 -8.66
CA GLU A 45 3.68 1.31 -9.14
C GLU A 45 2.95 0.75 -10.36
N THR A 46 3.38 1.27 -11.51
CA THR A 46 3.07 0.85 -12.87
C THR A 46 1.96 -0.19 -12.94
N ALA A 47 0.75 0.25 -13.29
CA ALA A 47 -0.32 -0.66 -13.69
C ALA A 47 0.22 -1.50 -14.85
N HIS A 48 0.72 -2.70 -14.54
CA HIS A 48 1.26 -3.63 -15.52
C HIS A 48 0.05 -4.14 -16.28
N GLY A 49 -0.22 -3.52 -17.43
CA GLY A 49 -1.30 -3.93 -18.32
C GLY A 49 -1.12 -5.36 -18.84
N TYR A 50 -2.13 -5.87 -19.54
CA TYR A 50 -2.01 -7.12 -20.28
C TYR A 50 -0.80 -7.08 -21.22
N GLY A 51 0.02 -8.13 -21.21
CA GLY A 51 1.23 -8.20 -22.04
C GLY A 51 2.43 -7.40 -21.52
N SER A 52 2.37 -6.88 -20.29
CA SER A 52 3.49 -6.17 -19.64
C SER A 52 4.79 -6.98 -19.53
N TRP A 53 4.70 -8.31 -19.62
CA TRP A 53 5.83 -9.23 -19.61
C TRP A 53 6.10 -9.87 -20.99
N ALA A 54 5.44 -9.40 -22.05
CA ALA A 54 5.66 -9.91 -23.40
C ALA A 54 7.10 -9.65 -23.85
N GLY A 55 7.79 -10.69 -24.35
CA GLY A 55 9.18 -10.61 -24.80
C GLY A 55 10.22 -10.53 -23.68
N GLN A 56 9.82 -10.59 -22.41
CA GLN A 56 10.76 -10.70 -21.27
C GLN A 56 11.12 -12.16 -20.95
N ILE A 57 10.29 -13.11 -21.39
CA ILE A 57 10.55 -14.53 -21.23
C ILE A 57 11.42 -14.99 -22.39
N ILE A 58 12.65 -15.38 -22.08
CA ILE A 58 13.59 -16.00 -23.03
C ILE A 58 13.60 -17.49 -22.72
N MET A 59 13.20 -18.30 -23.68
CA MET A 59 13.22 -19.76 -23.62
C MET A 59 14.44 -20.26 -24.38
N SER A 60 15.12 -21.27 -23.85
CA SER A 60 16.23 -21.93 -24.56
C SER A 60 15.69 -22.87 -25.64
N ASP A 61 16.49 -23.11 -26.67
CA ASP A 61 16.09 -23.95 -27.82
C ASP A 61 15.89 -25.43 -27.42
N ASP A 62 16.43 -25.84 -26.28
CA ASP A 62 16.38 -27.19 -25.71
C ASP A 62 15.27 -27.39 -24.65
N PHE A 63 14.37 -26.43 -24.48
CA PHE A 63 13.32 -26.51 -23.43
C PHE A 63 12.41 -27.74 -23.55
N ASP A 64 12.14 -28.18 -24.79
CA ASP A 64 11.32 -29.36 -25.05
C ASP A 64 12.11 -30.68 -24.93
N GLU A 65 13.42 -30.62 -24.66
CA GLU A 65 14.23 -31.82 -24.48
C GLU A 65 13.92 -32.53 -23.15
N PRO A 66 13.89 -33.87 -23.13
CA PRO A 66 13.65 -34.63 -21.92
C PRO A 66 14.79 -34.41 -20.93
N LEU A 67 14.43 -34.03 -19.71
CA LEU A 67 15.39 -33.96 -18.62
C LEU A 67 15.89 -35.37 -18.31
N GLU A 68 17.20 -35.57 -18.34
CA GLU A 68 17.85 -36.87 -18.13
C GLU A 68 17.44 -37.49 -16.78
N ASP A 69 17.31 -36.66 -15.73
CA ASP A 69 16.86 -37.05 -14.39
C ASP A 69 15.37 -37.48 -14.33
N PHE A 70 14.57 -37.14 -15.33
CA PHE A 70 13.15 -37.48 -15.42
C PHE A 70 12.84 -38.53 -16.48
N ALA A 71 13.84 -39.05 -17.20
CA ALA A 71 13.66 -40.08 -18.22
C ALA A 71 13.03 -41.37 -17.66
N GLU A 72 13.24 -41.67 -16.37
CA GLU A 72 12.65 -42.84 -15.70
C GLU A 72 11.17 -42.65 -15.32
N TYR A 73 10.62 -41.44 -15.43
CA TYR A 73 9.25 -41.08 -15.01
C TYR A 73 8.26 -40.79 -16.15
N MET A 74 8.75 -40.67 -17.39
CA MET A 74 7.97 -40.48 -18.63
C MET A 74 7.78 -41.79 -19.38
#